data_AF-A0A8C9IR29-F1
#
_entry.id   AF-A0A8C9IR29-F1
#
_cell.length_a   1.000
_cell.length_b   1.000
_cell.length_c   1.000
_cell.angle_alpha   90.00
_cell.angle_beta   90.00
_cell.angle_gamma   90.00
#
_symmetry.space_group_name_H-M   'P 1'
#
loop_
_entity.id
_entity.type
_entity.pdbx_description
1 polymer ?
#
loop_
_entity_poly.entity_id
_entity_poly.type
_entity_poly.pdbx_seq_one_letter_code
_entity_poly.pdbx_strand_id
1 'polypeptide(L)'
;MEPAERSRVPRIDPYGFERPEDFDDAAYEKFFSSYLVTLTRRAIKWSRLLQGGSVPRSRTVKRYVRKGVPLEHRARVWMALSGAQARMDQNPGYYHRLLQGERNPRLEDAIRTDLNRTFPDNVKFRKTTDPCLQKTLYNVLLAYGHHNQGVGYCQGMNFIAGYLILITNNEEESFWLLDALVGRILPGMLKIPALSLNCPVSGAAKVVPLRNQDLIKTWLNGLGVEVKIFFFETESRSDAQVRVQWRDLG
;
A
#
# COMPACT_ATOMS: atom_id res chain seq x y z
N MET A 1 17.75 40.10 -11.94
CA MET A 1 17.45 38.69 -11.61
C MET A 1 16.22 38.70 -10.73
N GLU A 2 15.08 38.36 -11.30
CA GLU A 2 13.83 38.16 -10.56
C GLU A 2 14.01 36.89 -9.69
N PRO A 3 13.62 36.90 -8.41
CA PRO A 3 13.77 35.72 -7.57
C PRO A 3 12.83 34.64 -8.12
N ALA A 4 13.38 33.48 -8.48
CA ALA A 4 12.60 32.33 -8.89
C ALA A 4 11.51 32.06 -7.83
N GLU A 5 10.24 32.20 -8.23
CA GLU A 5 9.09 31.88 -7.37
C GLU A 5 9.28 30.46 -6.85
N ARG A 6 9.48 30.32 -5.53
CA ARG A 6 9.54 29.00 -4.91
C ARG A 6 8.19 28.32 -5.14
N SER A 7 8.22 27.13 -5.74
CA SER A 7 7.05 26.27 -5.93
C SER A 7 6.25 26.13 -4.64
N ARG A 8 4.92 26.27 -4.73
CA ARG A 8 4.03 26.14 -3.57
C ARG A 8 3.72 24.66 -3.25
N VAL A 9 4.11 23.76 -4.14
CA VAL A 9 3.98 22.31 -3.95
C VAL A 9 5.06 21.85 -2.96
N PRO A 10 4.69 21.17 -1.85
CA PRO A 10 5.67 20.60 -0.94
C PRO A 10 6.61 19.64 -1.67
N ARG A 11 7.89 19.57 -1.29
CA ARG A 11 8.82 18.59 -1.88
C ARG A 11 8.49 17.14 -1.51
N ILE A 12 7.86 16.93 -0.35
CA ILE A 12 7.51 15.61 0.20
C ILE A 12 5.99 15.44 0.13
N ASP A 13 5.51 14.28 -0.33
CA ASP A 13 4.08 13.98 -0.40
C ASP A 13 3.48 13.64 0.98
N PRO A 14 2.14 13.54 1.10
CA PRO A 14 1.51 13.19 2.38
C PRO A 14 1.90 11.82 2.97
N TYR A 15 2.49 10.92 2.18
CA TYR A 15 2.99 9.61 2.65
C TYR A 15 4.49 9.62 2.97
N GLY A 16 5.20 10.71 2.68
CA GLY A 16 6.62 10.86 2.95
C GLY A 16 7.53 10.56 1.75
N PHE A 17 7.02 10.43 0.53
CA PHE A 17 7.86 10.26 -0.67
C PHE A 17 8.35 11.62 -1.18
N GLU A 18 9.64 11.69 -1.50
CA GLU A 18 10.19 12.86 -2.17
C GLU A 18 9.81 12.90 -3.64
N ARG A 19 9.38 14.09 -4.08
CA ARG A 19 9.10 14.36 -5.49
C ARG A 19 10.42 14.44 -6.29
N PRO A 20 10.45 13.90 -7.52
CA PRO A 20 11.57 14.09 -8.45
C PRO A 20 11.89 15.56 -8.71
N GLU A 21 13.12 15.84 -9.16
CA GLU A 21 13.52 17.21 -9.52
C GLU A 21 12.81 17.72 -10.79
N ASP A 22 12.42 16.81 -11.69
CA ASP A 22 11.70 17.09 -12.94
C ASP A 22 10.17 17.02 -12.78
N PHE A 23 9.66 17.09 -11.55
CA PHE A 23 8.24 17.03 -11.28
C PHE A 23 7.50 18.28 -11.80
N ASP A 24 6.43 18.07 -12.57
CA ASP A 24 5.60 19.14 -13.13
C ASP A 24 4.66 19.74 -12.07
N ASP A 25 5.22 20.64 -11.25
CA ASP A 25 4.51 21.37 -10.21
C ASP A 25 3.28 22.13 -10.75
N ALA A 26 3.39 22.73 -11.94
CA ALA A 26 2.32 23.52 -12.53
C ALA A 26 1.11 22.65 -12.94
N ALA A 27 1.36 21.50 -13.56
CA ALA A 27 0.30 20.53 -13.86
C ALA A 27 -0.34 19.97 -12.60
N TYR A 28 0.46 19.68 -11.57
CA TYR A 28 -0.03 19.23 -10.28
C TYR A 28 -0.93 20.28 -9.62
N GLU A 29 -0.48 21.53 -9.49
CA GLU A 29 -1.28 22.62 -8.90
C GLU A 29 -2.59 22.84 -9.67
N LYS A 30 -2.53 22.86 -11.00
CA LYS A 30 -3.71 22.99 -11.85
C LYS A 30 -4.72 21.87 -11.59
N PHE A 31 -4.26 20.62 -11.52
CA PHE A 31 -5.11 19.48 -11.20
C PHE A 31 -5.70 19.59 -9.79
N PHE A 32 -4.84 19.79 -8.78
CA PHE A 32 -5.23 19.80 -7.38
C PHE A 32 -6.16 20.96 -7.02
N SER A 33 -6.01 22.14 -7.64
CA SER A 33 -6.90 23.29 -7.40
C SER A 33 -8.37 22.95 -7.62
N SER A 34 -8.69 22.20 -8.67
CA SER A 34 -10.06 21.71 -8.95
C SER A 34 -10.43 20.50 -8.09
N TYR A 35 -9.46 19.62 -7.86
CA TYR A 35 -9.68 18.34 -7.20
C TYR A 35 -9.89 18.47 -5.69
N LEU A 36 -9.27 19.47 -5.05
CA LEU A 36 -9.41 19.76 -3.62
C LEU A 36 -10.87 19.99 -3.21
N VAL A 37 -11.67 20.67 -4.03
CA VAL A 37 -13.11 20.85 -3.77
C VAL A 37 -13.83 19.50 -3.70
N THR A 38 -13.46 18.57 -4.57
CA THR A 38 -14.01 17.21 -4.58
C THR A 38 -13.56 16.42 -3.36
N LEU A 39 -12.27 16.49 -3.01
CA LEU A 39 -11.72 15.84 -1.82
C LEU A 39 -12.40 16.34 -0.54
N THR A 40 -12.54 17.65 -0.36
CA THR A 40 -13.19 18.25 0.81
C THR A 40 -14.65 17.80 0.95
N ARG A 41 -15.42 17.81 -0.16
CA ARG A 41 -16.81 17.33 -0.14
C ARG A 41 -16.89 15.84 0.22
N ARG A 42 -15.95 15.02 -0.24
CA ARG A 42 -15.87 13.59 0.09
C ARG A 42 -15.49 13.39 1.56
N ALA A 43 -14.49 14.13 2.06
CA ALA A 43 -14.06 14.09 3.47
C ALA A 43 -15.22 14.40 4.42
N ILE A 44 -15.97 15.49 4.19
CA ILE A 44 -17.15 15.84 5.00
C ILE A 44 -18.19 14.71 5.02
N LYS A 45 -18.46 14.11 3.86
CA LYS A 45 -19.41 13.00 3.74
C LYS A 45 -18.95 11.75 4.49
N TRP A 46 -17.65 11.45 4.43
CA TRP A 46 -17.05 10.35 5.18
C TRP A 46 -17.08 10.61 6.68
N SER A 47 -16.72 11.80 7.14
CA SER A 47 -16.78 12.17 8.55
C SER A 47 -18.19 12.01 9.13
N ARG A 48 -19.23 12.50 8.42
CA ARG A 48 -20.64 12.30 8.83
C ARG A 48 -21.02 10.82 8.88
N LEU A 49 -20.60 10.04 7.88
CA LEU A 49 -20.89 8.61 7.83
C LEU A 49 -20.26 7.86 9.02
N LEU A 50 -19.08 8.29 9.45
CA LEU A 50 -18.27 7.63 10.48
C LEU A 50 -18.49 8.18 11.90
N GLN A 51 -19.35 9.17 12.09
CA GLN A 51 -19.71 9.73 13.40
C GLN A 51 -20.22 8.66 14.38
N GLY A 52 -20.93 7.65 13.88
CA GLY A 52 -21.48 6.56 14.71
C GLY A 52 -20.48 5.50 15.18
N GLY A 53 -19.16 5.75 15.11
CA GLY A 53 -18.12 4.83 15.61
C GLY A 53 -17.88 3.58 14.76
N SER A 54 -18.87 3.12 13.98
CA SER A 54 -18.77 1.94 13.11
C SER A 54 -18.72 2.28 11.62
N VAL A 55 -18.25 1.33 10.80
CA VAL A 55 -18.28 1.41 9.34
C VAL A 55 -19.44 0.53 8.85
N PRO A 56 -20.62 1.09 8.55
CA PRO A 56 -21.80 0.29 8.20
C PRO A 56 -21.63 -0.40 6.85
N ARG A 57 -21.93 -1.70 6.78
CA ARG A 57 -21.98 -2.43 5.51
C ARG A 57 -23.24 -2.04 4.73
N SER A 58 -23.14 -0.97 3.95
CA SER A 58 -24.25 -0.42 3.17
C SER A 58 -23.87 -0.15 1.71
N ARG A 59 -24.89 -0.07 0.83
CA ARG A 59 -24.71 0.35 -0.57
C ARG A 59 -24.05 1.74 -0.68
N THR A 60 -24.33 2.63 0.28
CA THR A 60 -23.72 3.96 0.36
C THR A 60 -22.22 3.87 0.62
N VAL A 61 -21.79 3.06 1.61
CA VAL A 61 -20.37 2.85 1.90
C VAL A 61 -19.66 2.21 0.71
N LYS A 62 -20.25 1.19 0.08
CA LYS A 62 -19.68 0.58 -1.14
C LYS A 62 -19.44 1.60 -2.25
N ARG A 63 -20.39 2.52 -2.46
CA ARG A 63 -20.27 3.61 -3.43
C ARG A 63 -19.21 4.64 -3.03
N TYR A 64 -19.09 4.96 -1.74
CA TYR A 64 -18.10 5.92 -1.26
C TYR A 64 -16.68 5.36 -1.34
N VAL A 65 -16.52 4.09 -0.96
CA VAL A 65 -15.26 3.37 -1.09
C VAL A 65 -14.77 3.47 -2.53
N ARG A 66 -15.58 3.08 -3.53
CA ARG A 66 -15.26 3.20 -4.98
C ARG A 66 -14.89 4.61 -5.46
N LYS A 67 -15.28 5.66 -4.72
CA LYS A 67 -14.94 7.06 -5.00
C LYS A 67 -13.72 7.54 -4.20
N GLY A 68 -13.01 6.65 -3.55
CA GLY A 68 -11.88 6.98 -2.68
C GLY A 68 -12.29 7.18 -1.22
N VAL A 69 -11.51 6.56 -0.35
CA VAL A 69 -11.51 6.83 1.10
C VAL A 69 -10.45 7.92 1.36
N PRO A 70 -10.82 9.03 2.03
CA PRO A 70 -9.89 10.05 2.48
C PRO A 70 -8.77 9.46 3.35
N LEU A 71 -7.58 10.03 3.27
CA LEU A 71 -6.37 9.52 3.93
C LEU A 71 -6.61 9.24 5.41
N GLU A 72 -7.21 10.20 6.10
CA GLU A 72 -7.51 10.17 7.53
C GLU A 72 -8.47 9.05 7.96
N HIS A 73 -9.24 8.49 7.02
CA HIS A 73 -10.22 7.44 7.29
C HIS A 73 -9.80 6.07 6.77
N ARG A 74 -8.70 5.97 6.01
CA ARG A 74 -8.31 4.72 5.33
C ARG A 74 -8.08 3.57 6.29
N ALA A 75 -7.24 3.75 7.30
CA ALA A 75 -6.90 2.71 8.27
C ALA A 75 -8.17 2.10 8.89
N ARG A 76 -9.00 2.95 9.49
CA ARG A 76 -10.27 2.56 10.12
C ARG A 76 -11.23 1.85 9.14
N VAL A 77 -11.40 2.39 7.94
CA VAL A 77 -12.30 1.81 6.93
C VAL A 77 -11.78 0.47 6.42
N TRP A 78 -10.48 0.36 6.15
CA TRP A 78 -9.87 -0.87 5.66
C TRP A 78 -9.87 -1.96 6.72
N MET A 79 -9.54 -1.62 7.97
CA MET A 79 -9.58 -2.55 9.11
C MET A 79 -10.98 -3.14 9.28
N ALA A 80 -12.02 -2.30 9.24
CA ALA A 80 -13.40 -2.75 9.39
C ALA A 80 -13.91 -3.58 8.19
N LEU A 81 -13.66 -3.13 6.95
CA LEU A 81 -14.22 -3.78 5.76
C LEU A 81 -13.47 -5.05 5.36
N SER A 82 -12.18 -5.13 5.65
CA SER A 82 -11.39 -6.35 5.44
C SER A 82 -11.73 -7.45 6.46
N GLY A 83 -12.26 -7.06 7.62
CA GLY A 83 -12.42 -7.95 8.78
C GLY A 83 -11.13 -8.10 9.60
N ALA A 84 -10.06 -7.40 9.24
CA ALA A 84 -8.80 -7.39 9.99
C ALA A 84 -9.01 -6.93 11.45
N GLN A 85 -9.85 -5.93 11.68
CA GLN A 85 -10.16 -5.47 13.05
C GLN A 85 -10.73 -6.60 13.91
N ALA A 86 -11.74 -7.30 13.41
CA ALA A 86 -12.36 -8.39 14.15
C ALA A 86 -11.37 -9.53 14.43
N ARG A 87 -10.46 -9.84 13.49
CA ARG A 87 -9.44 -10.86 13.70
C ARG A 87 -8.40 -10.42 14.73
N MET A 88 -7.98 -9.15 14.70
CA MET A 88 -7.09 -8.58 15.71
C MET A 88 -7.71 -8.65 17.10
N ASP A 89 -8.95 -8.16 17.25
CA ASP A 89 -9.66 -8.12 18.54
C ASP A 89 -9.87 -9.53 19.13
N GLN A 90 -10.08 -10.53 18.26
CA GLN A 90 -10.23 -11.94 18.67
C GLN A 90 -8.92 -12.62 19.06
N ASN A 91 -7.77 -12.04 18.71
CA ASN A 91 -6.46 -12.69 18.86
C ASN A 91 -5.46 -11.81 19.65
N PRO A 92 -5.78 -11.43 20.90
CA PRO A 92 -4.90 -10.57 21.70
C PRO A 92 -3.52 -11.21 21.92
N GLY A 93 -2.49 -10.39 21.69
CA GLY A 93 -1.07 -10.78 21.83
C GLY A 93 -0.57 -11.75 20.76
N TYR A 94 -1.38 -12.09 19.76
CA TYR A 94 -1.00 -13.05 18.71
C TYR A 94 0.18 -12.55 17.88
N TYR A 95 0.11 -11.30 17.41
CA TYR A 95 1.20 -10.66 16.67
C TYR A 95 2.54 -10.71 17.43
N HIS A 96 2.50 -10.36 18.72
CA HIS A 96 3.69 -10.37 19.58
C HIS A 96 4.27 -11.78 19.77
N ARG A 97 3.42 -12.81 19.90
CA ARG A 97 3.86 -14.21 19.95
C ARG A 97 4.54 -14.64 18.66
N LEU A 98 4.06 -14.19 17.49
CA LEU A 98 4.70 -14.49 16.20
C LEU A 98 6.13 -13.92 16.13
N LEU A 99 6.37 -12.73 16.67
CA LEU A 99 7.71 -12.13 16.73
C LEU A 99 8.67 -12.89 17.66
N GLN A 100 8.15 -13.64 18.63
CA GLN A 100 8.91 -14.50 19.53
C GLN A 100 9.08 -15.93 19.00
N GLY A 101 8.55 -16.23 17.81
CA GLY A 101 8.65 -17.54 17.17
C GLY A 101 10.09 -17.95 16.87
N GLU A 102 10.26 -19.23 16.54
CA GLU A 102 11.56 -19.78 16.17
C GLU A 102 12.21 -19.02 15.03
N ARG A 103 13.52 -18.78 15.17
CA ARG A 103 14.32 -18.08 14.17
C ARG A 103 14.41 -18.93 12.91
N ASN A 104 14.01 -18.35 11.77
CA ASN A 104 14.21 -18.95 10.45
C ASN A 104 15.20 -18.07 9.64
N PRO A 105 16.50 -18.45 9.57
CA PRO A 105 17.51 -17.64 8.87
C PRO A 105 17.17 -17.36 7.42
N ARG A 106 16.59 -18.34 6.69
CA ARG A 106 16.23 -18.17 5.28
C ARG A 106 15.15 -17.11 5.09
N LEU A 107 14.15 -17.10 5.98
CA LEU A 107 13.09 -16.09 5.99
C LEU A 107 13.65 -14.71 6.33
N GLU A 108 14.46 -14.62 7.39
CA GLU A 108 15.08 -13.37 7.81
C GLU A 108 15.98 -12.76 6.72
N ASP A 109 16.82 -13.56 6.08
CA ASP A 109 17.75 -13.12 5.04
C ASP A 109 17.01 -12.59 3.80
N ALA A 110 15.93 -13.29 3.40
CA ALA A 110 15.07 -12.85 2.31
C ALA A 110 14.42 -11.50 2.61
N ILE A 111 13.89 -11.30 3.82
CA ILE A 111 13.31 -10.03 4.25
C ILE A 111 14.39 -8.94 4.27
N ARG A 112 15.55 -9.19 4.89
CA ARG A 112 16.64 -8.21 5.03
C ARG A 112 17.15 -7.69 3.69
N THR A 113 17.23 -8.56 2.69
CA THR A 113 17.60 -8.18 1.33
C THR A 113 16.61 -7.16 0.75
N ASP A 114 15.32 -7.35 1.01
CA ASP A 114 14.26 -6.50 0.48
C ASP A 114 14.08 -5.18 1.24
N LEU A 115 14.40 -5.14 2.54
CA LEU A 115 14.34 -3.90 3.33
C LEU A 115 15.16 -2.77 2.72
N ASN A 116 16.38 -3.05 2.27
CA ASN A 116 17.28 -2.01 1.74
C ASN A 116 16.78 -1.39 0.43
N ARG A 117 15.93 -2.11 -0.33
CA ARG A 117 15.34 -1.65 -1.60
C ARG A 117 13.88 -1.19 -1.45
N THR A 118 13.31 -1.23 -0.25
CA THR A 118 11.92 -0.81 -0.01
C THR A 118 11.85 0.69 0.24
N PHE A 119 11.20 1.41 -0.68
CA PHE A 119 10.94 2.85 -0.57
C PHE A 119 12.19 3.71 -0.26
N PRO A 120 13.24 3.65 -1.09
CA PRO A 120 14.48 4.44 -0.87
C PRO A 120 14.21 5.95 -0.82
N ASP A 121 13.20 6.43 -1.55
CA ASP A 121 12.83 7.85 -1.65
C ASP A 121 11.86 8.30 -0.53
N ASN A 122 11.47 7.40 0.39
CA ASN A 122 10.57 7.75 1.48
C ASN A 122 11.34 8.17 2.72
N VAL A 123 11.08 9.38 3.21
CA VAL A 123 11.80 9.98 4.35
C VAL A 123 11.66 9.17 5.64
N LYS A 124 10.57 8.40 5.82
CA LYS A 124 10.33 7.57 7.01
C LYS A 124 11.05 6.22 6.97
N PHE A 125 11.53 5.79 5.78
CA PHE A 125 12.27 4.54 5.59
C PHE A 125 13.80 4.76 5.54
N ARG A 126 14.27 6.00 5.66
CA ARG A 126 15.70 6.33 5.73
C ARG A 126 16.29 5.89 7.06
N LYS A 127 17.47 5.28 7.02
CA LYS A 127 18.21 4.82 8.22
C LYS A 127 18.60 5.96 9.16
N THR A 128 18.66 7.19 8.65
CA THR A 128 18.98 8.41 9.42
C THR A 128 17.77 9.01 10.14
N THR A 129 16.55 8.52 9.87
CA THR A 129 15.31 9.01 10.48
C THR A 129 15.03 8.28 11.79
N ASP A 130 14.54 9.00 12.80
CA ASP A 130 14.10 8.41 14.07
C ASP A 130 12.64 8.81 14.38
N PRO A 131 11.69 7.86 14.50
CA PRO A 131 11.85 6.42 14.30
C PRO A 131 11.91 6.03 12.82
N CYS A 132 12.82 5.12 12.47
CA CYS A 132 12.91 4.51 11.14
C CYS A 132 11.92 3.34 10.99
N LEU A 133 11.12 3.34 9.93
CA LEU A 133 10.12 2.31 9.67
C LEU A 133 10.68 0.97 9.16
N GLN A 134 11.99 0.85 8.89
CA GLN A 134 12.58 -0.42 8.43
C GLN A 134 12.43 -1.54 9.48
N LYS A 135 12.53 -1.21 10.77
CA LYS A 135 12.31 -2.18 11.86
C LYS A 135 10.85 -2.63 11.91
N THR A 136 9.92 -1.69 11.80
CA THR A 136 8.47 -1.98 11.74
C THR A 136 8.14 -2.87 10.55
N LEU A 137 8.69 -2.55 9.37
CA LEU A 137 8.54 -3.37 8.17
C LEU A 137 9.10 -4.79 8.35
N TYR A 138 10.29 -4.90 8.93
CA TYR A 138 10.90 -6.19 9.25
C TYR A 138 9.98 -7.03 10.16
N ASN A 139 9.49 -6.44 11.25
CA ASN A 139 8.63 -7.14 12.21
C ASN A 139 7.34 -7.64 11.55
N VAL A 140 6.65 -6.78 10.78
CA VAL A 140 5.40 -7.15 10.09
C VAL A 140 5.62 -8.32 9.13
N LEU A 141 6.69 -8.28 8.32
CA LEU A 141 7.00 -9.33 7.36
C LEU A 141 7.43 -10.64 8.04
N LEU A 142 8.21 -10.54 9.11
CA LEU A 142 8.63 -11.70 9.90
C LEU A 142 7.42 -12.39 10.54
N ALA A 143 6.56 -11.62 11.21
CA ALA A 143 5.34 -12.12 11.81
C ALA A 143 4.44 -12.77 10.75
N TYR A 144 4.32 -12.17 9.56
CA TYR A 144 3.55 -12.76 8.46
C TYR A 144 4.13 -14.09 7.99
N GLY A 145 5.45 -14.18 7.80
CA GLY A 145 6.11 -15.43 7.42
C GLY A 145 5.93 -16.54 8.45
N HIS A 146 5.91 -16.21 9.75
CA HIS A 146 5.59 -17.16 10.82
C HIS A 146 4.11 -17.53 10.88
N HIS A 147 3.22 -16.58 10.60
CA HIS A 147 1.76 -16.78 10.57
C HIS A 147 1.35 -17.81 9.51
N ASN A 148 1.92 -17.70 8.30
CA ASN A 148 1.58 -18.55 7.17
C ASN A 148 2.82 -19.22 6.59
N GLN A 149 3.34 -20.24 7.28
CA GLN A 149 4.57 -20.94 6.89
C GLN A 149 4.50 -21.60 5.50
N GLY A 150 3.30 -21.97 5.04
CA GLY A 150 3.12 -22.56 3.70
C GLY A 150 3.39 -21.58 2.56
N VAL A 151 3.18 -20.28 2.80
CA VAL A 151 3.49 -19.20 1.86
C VAL A 151 4.84 -18.57 2.19
N GLY A 152 5.12 -18.41 3.48
CA GLY A 152 6.28 -17.70 4.01
C GLY A 152 6.28 -16.24 3.55
N TYR A 153 7.43 -15.82 3.03
CA TYR A 153 7.63 -14.49 2.48
C TYR A 153 7.88 -14.58 0.98
N CYS A 154 7.12 -13.82 0.19
CA CYS A 154 7.35 -13.67 -1.24
C CYS A 154 7.85 -12.25 -1.54
N GLN A 155 8.82 -12.14 -2.45
CA GLN A 155 9.31 -10.86 -2.96
C GLN A 155 8.14 -10.01 -3.47
N GLY A 156 8.11 -8.73 -3.09
CA GLY A 156 7.02 -7.80 -3.39
C GLY A 156 6.09 -7.55 -2.20
N MET A 157 5.98 -8.48 -1.25
CA MET A 157 5.19 -8.28 -0.02
C MET A 157 5.71 -7.10 0.82
N ASN A 158 7.01 -6.81 0.75
CA ASN A 158 7.64 -5.66 1.41
C ASN A 158 7.03 -4.31 1.02
N PHE A 159 6.69 -4.11 -0.26
CA PHE A 159 6.08 -2.85 -0.70
C PHE A 159 4.63 -2.72 -0.23
N ILE A 160 3.90 -3.84 -0.21
CA ILE A 160 2.53 -3.88 0.30
C ILE A 160 2.53 -3.58 1.81
N ALA A 161 3.35 -4.31 2.58
CA ALA A 161 3.48 -4.12 4.02
C ALA A 161 3.94 -2.69 4.36
N GLY A 162 4.95 -2.16 3.66
CA GLY A 162 5.43 -0.80 3.86
C GLY A 162 4.33 0.24 3.59
N TYR A 163 3.51 0.05 2.55
CA TYR A 163 2.39 0.94 2.28
C TYR A 163 1.32 0.87 3.37
N LEU A 164 0.97 -0.34 3.82
CA LEU A 164 0.04 -0.51 4.94
C LEU A 164 0.52 0.21 6.19
N ILE A 165 1.82 0.12 6.52
CA ILE A 165 2.44 0.85 7.64
C ILE A 165 2.29 2.37 7.48
N LEU A 166 2.50 2.91 6.28
CA LEU A 166 2.32 4.34 6.02
C LEU A 166 0.87 4.81 6.19
N ILE A 167 -0.11 3.92 5.96
CA ILE A 167 -1.54 4.24 6.06
C ILE A 167 -2.06 4.09 7.48
N THR A 168 -1.70 3.01 8.17
CA THR A 168 -2.20 2.70 9.52
C THR A 168 -1.45 3.50 10.57
N ASN A 169 -0.16 3.78 10.35
CA ASN A 169 0.75 4.26 11.39
C ASN A 169 0.73 3.36 12.64
N ASN A 170 0.43 2.06 12.45
CA ASN A 170 0.34 1.06 13.51
C ASN A 170 0.88 -0.29 13.00
N GLU A 171 1.85 -0.84 13.72
CA GLU A 171 2.56 -2.06 13.32
C GLU A 171 1.64 -3.29 13.27
N GLU A 172 0.86 -3.52 14.31
CA GLU A 172 -0.02 -4.70 14.41
C GLU A 172 -1.22 -4.61 13.45
N GLU A 173 -1.82 -3.42 13.29
CA GLU A 173 -2.88 -3.23 12.29
C GLU A 173 -2.39 -3.52 10.87
N SER A 174 -1.14 -3.14 10.56
CA SER A 174 -0.52 -3.42 9.26
C SER A 174 -0.37 -4.91 9.00
N PHE A 175 0.01 -5.68 10.03
CA PHE A 175 0.06 -7.14 9.95
C PHE A 175 -1.31 -7.74 9.64
N TRP A 176 -2.36 -7.33 10.37
CA TRP A 176 -3.70 -7.89 10.14
C TRP A 176 -4.31 -7.49 8.79
N LEU A 177 -4.00 -6.30 8.27
CA LEU A 177 -4.36 -5.92 6.91
C LEU A 177 -3.59 -6.71 5.85
N LEU A 178 -2.30 -6.98 6.07
CA LEU A 178 -1.50 -7.81 5.19
C LEU A 178 -2.07 -9.22 5.12
N ASP A 179 -2.39 -9.82 6.28
CA ASP A 179 -3.01 -11.13 6.33
C ASP A 179 -4.38 -11.18 5.63
N ALA A 180 -5.25 -10.21 5.93
CA ALA A 180 -6.56 -10.12 5.29
C ALA A 180 -6.47 -9.93 3.77
N LEU A 181 -5.44 -9.25 3.25
CA LEU A 181 -5.28 -9.08 1.80
C LEU A 181 -4.61 -10.28 1.14
N VAL A 182 -3.55 -10.84 1.71
CA VAL A 182 -2.86 -11.99 1.11
C VAL A 182 -3.76 -13.22 1.11
N GLY A 183 -4.54 -13.45 2.18
CA GLY A 183 -5.54 -14.51 2.24
C GLY A 183 -6.64 -14.39 1.17
N ARG A 184 -6.90 -13.18 0.64
CA ARG A 184 -7.84 -12.95 -0.48
C ARG A 184 -7.17 -13.02 -1.86
N ILE A 185 -5.89 -12.65 -1.95
CA ILE A 185 -5.12 -12.70 -3.21
C ILE A 185 -4.71 -14.13 -3.58
N LEU A 186 -4.27 -14.95 -2.62
CA LEU A 186 -3.74 -16.29 -2.88
C LEU A 186 -4.73 -17.23 -3.60
N PRO A 187 -6.04 -17.27 -3.28
CA PRO A 187 -7.00 -18.04 -4.05
C PRO A 187 -7.14 -17.57 -5.51
N GLY A 188 -6.78 -16.32 -5.81
CA GLY A 188 -6.75 -15.78 -7.18
C GLY A 188 -5.46 -16.12 -7.93
N MET A 189 -4.31 -16.12 -7.25
CA MET A 189 -3.03 -16.49 -7.86
C MET A 189 -2.89 -18.00 -8.11
N LEU A 190 -3.50 -18.84 -7.26
CA LEU A 190 -3.55 -20.30 -7.46
C LEU A 190 -4.45 -20.73 -8.64
N LYS A 191 -5.31 -19.83 -9.15
CA LYS A 191 -6.11 -20.07 -10.37
C LYS A 191 -5.35 -19.75 -11.67
N ILE A 192 -4.12 -19.23 -11.56
CA ILE A 192 -3.20 -19.11 -12.69
C ILE A 192 -2.40 -20.42 -12.74
N PRO A 193 -2.46 -21.22 -13.82
CA PRO A 193 -1.90 -22.59 -13.86
C PRO A 193 -0.37 -22.70 -13.69
N ALA A 194 0.36 -21.62 -13.40
CA ALA A 194 1.82 -21.59 -13.40
C ALA A 194 2.48 -21.47 -12.02
N LEU A 195 1.70 -21.37 -10.93
CA LEU A 195 2.25 -21.12 -9.58
C LEU A 195 1.93 -22.20 -8.54
N SER A 196 1.39 -23.35 -8.96
CA SER A 196 1.24 -24.50 -8.05
C SER A 196 2.47 -25.40 -8.14
N LEU A 197 3.30 -25.32 -7.09
CA LEU A 197 4.01 -26.45 -6.49
C LEU A 197 4.71 -27.41 -7.47
N ASN A 198 5.91 -27.05 -7.92
CA ASN A 198 7.08 -27.92 -8.14
C ASN A 198 8.16 -27.19 -8.95
N CYS A 199 8.89 -26.24 -8.35
CA CYS A 199 10.10 -25.71 -8.98
C CYS A 199 11.33 -26.16 -8.18
N PRO A 200 12.05 -27.20 -8.63
CA PRO A 200 13.36 -27.53 -8.10
C PRO A 200 14.31 -26.36 -8.37
N VAL A 201 15.14 -26.05 -7.39
CA VAL A 201 16.29 -25.14 -7.52
C VAL A 201 17.23 -25.63 -8.63
N SER A 202 17.10 -25.09 -9.83
CA SER A 202 18.19 -25.00 -10.82
C SER A 202 17.74 -24.24 -12.07
N GLY A 203 18.45 -23.16 -12.40
CA GLY A 203 18.55 -22.63 -13.75
C GLY A 203 17.35 -21.83 -14.28
N ALA A 204 17.52 -20.51 -14.34
CA ALA A 204 16.75 -19.60 -15.19
C ALA A 204 15.22 -19.60 -14.98
N ALA A 205 14.78 -19.21 -13.78
CA ALA A 205 13.43 -18.66 -13.63
C ALA A 205 13.34 -17.37 -14.45
N LYS A 206 12.52 -17.39 -15.51
CA LYS A 206 12.01 -16.16 -16.13
C LYS A 206 11.25 -15.42 -15.05
N VAL A 207 11.95 -14.48 -14.42
CA VAL A 207 11.40 -13.41 -13.60
C VAL A 207 10.25 -12.82 -14.41
N VAL A 208 9.02 -13.06 -13.98
CA VAL A 208 7.88 -12.34 -14.53
C VAL A 208 8.08 -10.88 -14.09
N PRO A 209 8.45 -9.95 -14.98
CA PRO A 209 8.65 -8.57 -14.60
C PRO A 209 7.28 -7.89 -14.65
N LEU A 210 6.36 -8.35 -13.79
CA LEU A 210 5.18 -7.57 -13.50
C LEU A 210 5.66 -6.43 -12.60
N ARG A 211 5.79 -5.23 -13.17
CA ARG A 211 6.02 -4.02 -12.38
C ARG A 211 4.94 -4.01 -11.29
N ASN A 212 5.37 -4.15 -10.03
CA ASN A 212 4.52 -4.31 -8.83
C ASN A 212 3.33 -3.34 -8.75
N GLN A 213 3.43 -2.19 -9.43
CA GLN A 213 2.36 -1.22 -9.54
C GLN A 213 1.07 -1.79 -10.14
N ASP A 214 1.07 -2.66 -11.15
CA ASP A 214 -0.20 -3.10 -11.78
C ASP A 214 -0.98 -4.13 -10.96
N LEU A 215 -0.26 -4.96 -10.20
CA LEU A 215 -0.86 -5.86 -9.21
C LEU A 215 -1.41 -5.05 -8.02
N ILE A 216 -0.64 -4.07 -7.52
CA ILE A 216 -1.08 -3.16 -6.47
C ILE A 216 -2.27 -2.31 -6.95
N LYS A 217 -2.28 -1.82 -8.19
CA LYS A 217 -3.41 -1.09 -8.84
C LYS A 217 -4.66 -1.96 -8.90
N THR A 218 -4.55 -3.15 -9.47
CA THR A 218 -5.66 -4.08 -9.63
C THR A 218 -6.24 -4.45 -8.27
N TRP A 219 -5.37 -4.62 -7.28
CA TRP A 219 -5.72 -4.91 -5.90
C TRP A 219 -6.38 -3.72 -5.18
N LEU A 220 -5.80 -2.51 -5.24
CA LEU A 220 -6.38 -1.28 -4.68
C LEU A 220 -7.73 -0.94 -5.35
N ASN A 221 -7.84 -1.12 -6.66
CA ASN A 221 -9.10 -0.96 -7.40
C ASN A 221 -10.15 -1.97 -6.96
N GLY A 222 -9.77 -3.22 -6.69
CA GLY A 222 -10.65 -4.26 -6.13
C GLY A 222 -11.18 -3.91 -4.73
N LEU A 223 -10.41 -3.15 -3.95
CA LEU A 223 -10.81 -2.56 -2.66
C LEU A 223 -11.52 -1.22 -2.81
N GLY A 224 -11.70 -0.73 -4.04
CA GLY A 224 -12.28 0.56 -4.38
C GLY A 224 -11.43 1.77 -3.97
N VAL A 225 -10.18 1.60 -3.51
CA VAL A 225 -9.34 2.77 -3.24
C VAL A 225 -9.01 3.44 -4.58
N GLU A 226 -9.21 4.76 -4.63
CA GLU A 226 -9.05 5.55 -5.85
C GLU A 226 -7.57 5.65 -6.20
N VAL A 227 -7.16 4.77 -7.10
CA VAL A 227 -5.84 4.66 -7.71
C VAL A 227 -5.41 5.96 -8.41
N LYS A 228 -6.35 6.86 -8.75
CA LYS A 228 -6.05 8.13 -9.43
C LYS A 228 -5.14 9.09 -8.64
N ILE A 229 -5.24 9.15 -7.31
CA ILE A 229 -4.32 9.96 -6.49
C ILE A 229 -2.93 9.32 -6.48
N PHE A 230 -2.90 7.99 -6.48
CA PHE A 230 -1.69 7.18 -6.39
C PHE A 230 -0.83 7.23 -7.65
N PHE A 231 -1.49 7.34 -8.80
CA PHE A 231 -0.83 7.33 -10.11
C PHE A 231 -0.59 8.71 -10.70
N PHE A 232 -1.29 9.75 -10.27
CA PHE A 232 -0.88 11.12 -10.66
C PHE A 232 0.55 11.45 -10.18
N GLU A 233 0.97 10.90 -9.03
CA GLU A 233 2.32 11.09 -8.46
C GLU A 233 3.37 10.07 -8.96
N THR A 234 2.97 9.03 -9.69
CA THR A 234 3.89 8.02 -10.26
C THR A 234 3.89 7.93 -11.80
N GLU A 235 2.89 8.52 -12.48
CA GLU A 235 2.82 8.64 -13.94
C GLU A 235 3.76 9.72 -14.50
N SER A 236 4.34 10.58 -13.65
CA SER A 236 5.46 11.45 -14.08
C SER A 236 6.77 10.67 -14.27
N ARG A 237 6.86 9.41 -13.83
CA ARG A 237 8.12 8.63 -13.79
C ARG A 237 8.35 7.65 -14.96
N SER A 238 7.45 7.48 -15.93
CA SER A 238 7.84 6.77 -17.17
C SER A 238 6.88 6.95 -18.35
N ASP A 239 7.43 7.55 -19.40
CA ASP A 239 7.16 7.35 -20.83
C ASP A 239 5.80 7.71 -21.44
N ALA A 240 5.92 8.56 -22.46
CA ALA A 240 4.93 9.06 -23.40
C ALA A 240 4.22 7.97 -24.27
N GLN A 241 4.22 6.69 -23.87
CA GLN A 241 3.61 5.60 -24.63
C GLN A 241 2.23 5.14 -24.14
N VAL A 242 1.73 5.62 -23.00
CA VAL A 242 0.40 5.23 -22.46
C VAL A 242 -0.71 6.24 -22.83
N ARG A 243 -0.51 7.04 -23.88
CA ARG A 243 -1.50 8.02 -24.36
C ARG A 243 -2.67 7.43 -25.15
N VAL A 244 -2.71 6.13 -25.41
CA VAL A 244 -3.66 5.56 -26.41
C VAL A 244 -4.93 4.92 -25.82
N GLN A 245 -5.01 4.60 -24.52
CA GLN A 245 -6.12 3.75 -24.04
C GLN A 245 -7.31 4.44 -23.34
N TRP A 246 -7.34 5.78 -23.27
CA TRP A 246 -8.39 6.50 -22.52
C TRP A 246 -9.50 7.13 -23.38
N ARG A 247 -9.59 6.83 -24.69
CA ARG A 247 -10.70 7.31 -25.53
C ARG A 247 -11.97 6.42 -25.49
N ASP A 248 -11.89 5.19 -25.02
CA ASP A 248 -12.96 4.20 -25.27
C ASP A 248 -13.65 3.63 -24.02
N LEU A 249 -13.76 4.40 -22.94
CA LEU A 249 -14.65 4.04 -21.82
C LEU A 249 -15.38 5.29 -21.35
N GLY A 250 -16.61 5.45 -21.85
CA GLY A 250 -17.50 6.59 -21.63
C GLY A 250 -17.98 6.82 -20.21
#